data_AF-A0A2S3R326-F1
#
_entry.id   AF-A0A2S3R326-F1
#
_cell.length_a   1.000
_cell.length_b   1.000
_cell.length_c   1.000
_cell.angle_alpha   90.00
_cell.angle_beta   90.00
_cell.angle_gamma   90.00
#
_symmetry.space_group_name_H-M   'P 1'
#
loop_
_entity.id
_entity.type
_entity.pdbx_description
1 polymer ?
#
loop_
_entity_poly.entity_id
_entity_poly.type
_entity_poly.pdbx_seq_one_letter_code
_entity_poly.pdbx_strand_id
1 'polypeptide(L)'
;VTREVARQMGLRTCFAPLPAPGAVTNGVHLHLSLQHADGSPLLYEPGRPNDLSELGEHWAAGVLAHLPALCALTAPTAASYLRLKPHHWSAAYACLGL
;
A
#
# COMPACT_ATOMS: atom_id res chain seq x y z
N VAL A 1 -15.83 -9.72 -8.76
CA VAL A 1 -15.41 -10.24 -10.08
C VAL A 1 -14.43 -11.39 -9.97
N THR A 2 -13.20 -11.21 -9.49
CA THR A 2 -12.15 -12.26 -9.48
C THR A 2 -12.56 -13.58 -8.81
N ARG A 3 -13.18 -13.51 -7.61
CA ARG A 3 -13.65 -14.72 -6.90
C ARG A 3 -14.68 -15.51 -7.72
N GLU A 4 -15.57 -14.80 -8.41
CA GLU A 4 -16.66 -15.42 -9.18
C GLU A 4 -16.14 -16.04 -10.47
N VAL A 5 -15.26 -15.34 -11.20
CA VAL A 5 -14.61 -15.89 -12.40
C VAL A 5 -13.82 -17.15 -12.05
N ALA A 6 -13.04 -17.12 -10.96
CA ALA A 6 -12.30 -18.30 -10.51
C ALA A 6 -13.24 -19.48 -10.18
N ARG A 7 -14.36 -19.21 -9.48
CA ARG A 7 -15.36 -20.23 -9.15
C ARG A 7 -15.97 -20.88 -10.39
N GLN A 8 -16.32 -20.09 -11.41
CA GLN A 8 -16.85 -20.59 -12.68
C GLN A 8 -15.86 -21.48 -13.43
N MET A 9 -14.55 -21.26 -13.23
CA MET A 9 -13.47 -22.08 -13.77
C MET A 9 -13.11 -23.29 -12.89
N GLY A 10 -13.86 -23.56 -11.81
CA GLY A 10 -13.55 -24.64 -10.86
C GLY A 10 -12.33 -24.35 -9.97
N LEU A 11 -11.86 -23.10 -9.91
CA LEU A 11 -10.72 -22.66 -9.11
C LEU A 11 -11.17 -21.96 -7.82
N ARG A 12 -10.25 -21.85 -6.86
CA ARG A 12 -10.44 -21.07 -5.62
C ARG A 12 -9.40 -19.96 -5.54
N THR A 13 -9.83 -18.77 -5.12
CA THR A 13 -8.93 -17.62 -4.89
C THR A 13 -8.89 -17.26 -3.41
N CYS A 14 -7.72 -16.77 -2.97
CA CYS A 14 -7.49 -16.31 -1.61
C CYS A 14 -6.87 -14.91 -1.66
N PHE A 15 -7.45 -13.98 -0.89
CA PHE A 15 -6.94 -12.62 -0.73
C PHE A 15 -6.43 -12.37 0.69
N ALA A 16 -6.27 -13.44 1.49
CA ALA A 16 -5.67 -13.32 2.80
C ALA A 16 -4.23 -12.82 2.64
N PRO A 17 -3.75 -11.92 3.53
CA PRO A 17 -2.39 -11.41 3.48
C PRO A 17 -1.34 -12.53 3.48
N LEU A 18 -1.58 -13.58 4.28
CA LEU A 18 -0.78 -14.81 4.29
C LEU A 18 -1.73 -16.01 4.08
N PRO A 19 -1.77 -16.60 2.88
CA PRO A 19 -2.69 -17.71 2.58
C PRO A 19 -2.40 -19.00 3.34
N ALA A 20 -1.12 -19.27 3.62
CA ALA A 20 -0.63 -20.43 4.37
C ALA A 20 0.78 -20.15 4.92
N PRO A 21 1.23 -20.85 5.98
CA PRO A 21 2.60 -20.75 6.45
C PRO A 21 3.61 -21.05 5.33
N GLY A 22 4.62 -20.19 5.16
CA GLY A 22 5.65 -20.34 4.12
C GLY A 22 5.21 -19.98 2.69
N ALA A 23 3.94 -19.63 2.47
CA ALA A 23 3.46 -19.21 1.16
C ALA A 23 3.87 -17.76 0.83
N VAL A 24 3.89 -17.43 -0.46
CA VAL A 24 3.99 -16.04 -0.94
C VAL A 24 2.78 -15.24 -0.45
N THR A 25 3.02 -14.00 -0.06
CA THR A 25 2.03 -13.13 0.58
C THR A 25 1.26 -12.27 -0.42
N ASN A 26 0.07 -11.80 -0.02
CA ASN A 26 -0.73 -10.86 -0.81
C ASN A 26 -0.73 -9.47 -0.16
N GLY A 27 -0.56 -8.43 -0.96
CA GLY A 27 -0.67 -7.03 -0.54
C GLY A 27 -1.55 -6.23 -1.49
N VAL A 28 -2.05 -5.09 -1.00
CA VAL A 28 -2.72 -4.09 -1.83
C VAL A 28 -1.88 -2.81 -1.73
N HIS A 29 -1.31 -2.40 -2.85
CA HIS A 29 -0.55 -1.15 -2.93
C HIS A 29 -1.54 -0.02 -3.26
N LEU A 30 -1.52 1.03 -2.45
CA LEU A 30 -2.37 2.20 -2.66
C LEU A 30 -1.52 3.31 -3.29
N HIS A 31 -1.91 3.72 -4.49
CA HIS A 31 -1.35 4.87 -5.18
C HIS A 31 -2.30 6.05 -4.95
N LEU A 32 -1.81 7.10 -4.30
CA LEU A 32 -2.61 8.26 -3.93
C LEU A 32 -2.02 9.50 -4.62
N SER A 33 -2.88 10.36 -5.14
CA SER A 33 -2.50 11.65 -5.71
C SER A 33 -3.44 12.74 -5.22
N LEU A 34 -2.89 13.94 -5.03
CA LEU A 34 -3.67 15.14 -4.78
C LEU A 34 -3.74 15.93 -6.09
N GLN A 35 -4.90 16.55 -6.32
CA GLN A 35 -5.16 17.35 -7.53
C GLN A 35 -5.93 18.60 -7.15
N HIS A 36 -5.70 19.68 -7.90
CA HIS A 36 -6.58 20.84 -7.87
C HIS A 36 -7.97 20.49 -8.40
N ALA A 37 -8.95 21.38 -8.19
CA ALA A 37 -10.30 21.19 -8.72
C ALA A 37 -10.36 21.14 -10.25
N ASP A 38 -9.36 21.70 -10.94
CA ASP A 38 -9.20 21.65 -12.39
C ASP A 38 -8.50 20.36 -12.88
N GLY A 39 -8.11 19.47 -11.97
CA GLY A 39 -7.44 18.19 -12.26
C GLY A 39 -5.91 18.28 -12.40
N SER A 40 -5.30 19.45 -12.24
CA SER A 40 -3.83 19.57 -12.27
C SER A 40 -3.18 18.90 -11.05
N PRO A 41 -2.02 18.21 -11.20
CA PRO A 41 -1.41 17.45 -10.13
C PRO A 41 -0.77 18.37 -9.08
N LEU A 42 -1.05 18.09 -7.80
CA LEU A 42 -0.51 18.85 -6.67
C LEU A 42 0.79 18.27 -6.12
N LEU A 43 1.09 16.99 -6.40
CA LEU A 43 2.25 16.31 -5.81
C LEU A 43 3.52 16.42 -6.66
N TYR A 44 3.39 16.80 -7.94
CA TYR A 44 4.49 16.81 -8.91
C TYR A 44 5.06 18.22 -9.08
N GLU A 45 6.38 18.37 -9.00
CA GLU A 45 7.08 19.63 -9.24
C GLU A 45 8.43 19.37 -9.94
N PRO A 46 8.55 19.67 -11.25
CA PRO A 46 9.78 19.44 -12.00
C PRO A 46 10.98 20.19 -11.42
N GLY A 47 12.12 19.49 -11.30
CA GLY A 47 13.38 20.11 -10.88
C GLY A 47 13.61 20.15 -9.37
N ARG A 48 12.65 19.65 -8.57
CA ARG A 48 12.86 19.29 -7.16
C ARG A 48 13.43 17.88 -7.06
N PRO A 49 14.03 17.51 -5.90
CA PRO A 49 14.44 16.12 -5.66
C PRO A 49 13.28 15.14 -5.88
N ASN A 50 13.48 14.15 -6.74
CA ASN A 50 12.48 13.14 -7.14
C ASN A 50 11.22 13.73 -7.80
N ASP A 51 11.32 14.96 -8.32
CA ASP A 51 10.20 15.75 -8.88
C ASP A 51 8.97 15.81 -7.95
N LEU A 52 9.19 15.74 -6.63
CA LEU A 52 8.15 15.81 -5.61
C LEU A 52 8.03 17.25 -5.10
N SER A 53 6.82 17.81 -5.15
CA SER A 53 6.51 19.12 -4.59
C SER A 53 6.75 19.17 -3.08
N GLU A 54 6.94 20.36 -2.52
CA GLU A 54 7.01 20.56 -1.06
C GLU A 54 5.75 20.04 -0.34
N LEU A 55 4.57 20.24 -0.95
CA LEU A 55 3.32 19.66 -0.45
C LEU A 55 3.38 18.12 -0.43
N GLY A 56 3.97 17.51 -1.45
CA GLY A 56 4.16 16.06 -1.52
C GLY A 56 5.11 15.53 -0.46
N GLU A 57 6.19 16.25 -0.16
CA GLU A 57 7.10 15.93 0.94
C GLU A 57 6.36 15.97 2.29
N HIS A 58 5.58 17.03 2.56
CA HIS A 58 4.78 17.14 3.77
C HIS A 58 3.68 16.06 3.87
N TRP A 59 3.03 15.75 2.75
CA TRP A 59 2.03 14.69 2.69
C TRP A 59 2.64 13.33 3.04
N ALA A 60 3.78 13.00 2.44
CA ALA A 60 4.50 11.75 2.71
C ALA A 60 4.97 11.68 4.19
N ALA A 61 5.48 12.78 4.73
CA ALA A 61 5.86 12.88 6.13
C ALA A 61 4.66 12.63 7.07
N GLY A 62 3.49 13.18 6.76
CA GLY A 62 2.25 12.94 7.51
C GLY A 62 1.82 11.48 7.47
N VAL A 63 1.90 10.83 6.31
CA VAL A 63 1.64 9.38 6.18
C VAL A 63 2.58 8.60 7.10
N LEU A 64 3.90 8.84 7.02
CA LEU A 64 4.89 8.16 7.86
C LEU A 64 4.63 8.37 9.36
N ALA A 65 4.31 9.60 9.78
CA ALA A 65 4.01 9.93 11.17
C ALA A 65 2.78 9.19 11.71
N HIS A 66 1.79 8.93 10.86
CA HIS A 66 0.54 8.26 11.24
C HIS A 66 0.47 6.78 10.85
N LEU A 67 1.52 6.19 10.26
CA LEU A 67 1.56 4.80 9.81
C LEU A 67 1.08 3.79 10.88
N PRO A 68 1.48 3.87 12.18
CA PRO A 68 1.01 2.92 13.18
C PRO A 68 -0.52 2.90 13.33
N ALA A 69 -1.16 4.07 13.30
CA ALA A 69 -2.61 4.18 13.36
C ALA A 69 -3.27 3.74 12.04
N LEU A 70 -2.68 4.11 10.90
CA LEU A 70 -3.16 3.70 9.58
C LEU A 70 -3.15 2.18 9.42
N CYS A 71 -2.17 1.46 9.99
CA CYS A 71 -2.13 0.00 9.99
C CYS A 71 -3.39 -0.64 10.59
N ALA A 72 -4.04 -0.02 11.58
CA ALA A 72 -5.29 -0.54 12.13
C ALA A 72 -6.42 -0.56 11.09
N LEU A 73 -6.37 0.32 10.08
CA LEU A 73 -7.35 0.42 9.00
C LEU A 73 -6.91 -0.36 7.75
N THR A 74 -5.62 -0.32 7.41
CA THR A 74 -5.08 -0.89 6.16
C THR A 74 -4.55 -2.32 6.32
N ALA A 75 -4.26 -2.74 7.55
CA ALA A 75 -3.81 -4.08 7.92
C ALA A 75 -4.63 -4.65 9.10
N PRO A 76 -5.98 -4.68 9.03
CA PRO A 76 -6.86 -4.79 10.20
C PRO A 76 -6.96 -6.20 10.81
N THR A 77 -6.17 -7.19 10.36
CA THR A 77 -6.29 -8.58 10.80
C THR A 77 -4.97 -9.09 11.36
N ALA A 78 -5.02 -10.06 12.28
CA ALA A 78 -3.81 -10.71 12.80
C ALA A 78 -2.94 -11.30 11.67
N ALA A 79 -3.57 -11.87 10.63
CA ALA A 79 -2.86 -12.39 9.47
C ALA A 79 -2.07 -11.32 8.69
N SER A 80 -2.52 -10.05 8.72
CA SER A 80 -1.80 -8.94 8.11
C SER A 80 -0.44 -8.72 8.76
N TYR A 81 -0.35 -8.82 10.09
CA TYR A 81 0.90 -8.65 10.84
C TYR A 81 1.85 -9.85 10.72
N LEU A 82 1.33 -11.03 10.36
CA LEU A 82 2.17 -12.16 9.96
C LEU A 82 2.84 -11.91 8.60
N ARG A 83 2.22 -11.11 7.72
CA ARG A 83 2.79 -10.68 6.44
C ARG A 83 3.78 -9.52 6.60
N LEU A 84 3.49 -8.52 7.45
CA LEU A 84 4.31 -7.30 7.63
C LEU A 84 5.62 -7.58 8.37
N LYS A 85 6.50 -8.36 7.75
CA LYS A 85 7.80 -8.80 8.26
C LYS A 85 8.87 -8.76 7.17
N PRO A 86 10.16 -8.63 7.53
CA PRO A 86 11.26 -8.74 6.58
C PRO A 86 11.19 -10.05 5.78
N HIS A 87 11.68 -10.04 4.54
CA HIS A 87 11.70 -11.20 3.62
C HIS A 87 10.33 -11.69 3.11
N HIS A 88 9.26 -10.92 3.30
CA HIS A 88 7.92 -11.24 2.77
C HIS A 88 7.49 -10.36 1.58
N TRP A 89 8.41 -9.55 1.03
CA TRP A 89 8.15 -8.54 0.00
C TRP A 89 6.98 -7.61 0.41
N SER A 90 7.05 -7.14 1.66
CA SER A 90 6.04 -6.32 2.31
C SER A 90 6.66 -5.06 2.91
N ALA A 91 5.81 -4.10 3.30
CA ALA A 91 6.23 -2.91 4.05
C ALA A 91 6.51 -3.27 5.52
N ALA A 92 7.66 -3.90 5.77
CA ALA A 92 8.06 -4.35 7.11
C ALA A 92 8.46 -3.20 8.05
N TYR A 93 8.79 -2.04 7.49
CA TYR A 93 9.28 -0.87 8.22
C TYR A 93 8.52 0.38 7.80
N ALA A 94 8.41 1.35 8.71
CA ALA A 94 7.96 2.69 8.40
C ALA A 94 9.10 3.45 7.72
N CYS A 95 9.16 3.40 6.40
CA CYS A 95 10.15 4.11 5.61
C CYS A 95 9.54 4.64 4.31
N LEU A 96 10.21 5.64 3.75
CA LEU A 96 9.98 6.14 2.40
C LEU A 96 11.21 5.80 1.57
N GLY A 97 11.03 5.02 0.51
CA GLY A 97 12.01 4.88 -0.56
C GLY A 97 11.70 5.90 -1.64
N LEU A 98 12.72 6.63 -2.09
CA LEU A 98 12.65 7.62 -3.17
C LEU A 98 13.45 7.09 -4.36
#